data_AF-A0A6J5UZ65-F1
#
_entry.id   AF-A0A6J5UZ65-F1
#
_cell.length_a   1.000
_cell.length_b   1.000
_cell.length_c   1.000
_cell.angle_alpha   90.00
_cell.angle_beta   90.00
_cell.angle_gamma   90.00
#
_symmetry.space_group_name_H-M   'P 1'
#
loop_
_entity.id
_entity.type
_entity.pdbx_description
1 polymer ?
#
loop_
_entity_poly.entity_id
_entity_poly.type
_entity_poly.pdbx_seq_one_letter_code
_entity_poly.pdbx_strand_id
1 'polypeptide(L)'
;MVISSFGIACRPQFYLRTPQFQCINKVQLNLVAAMEALDEPEGQFKDNKTNNSANGRNDVKAPAWKKLNSKELGITTSKIDKPIRKVLNGLKRKGYEVYLVGGCVRDLILKRTPKDFDIITSAELKEVTRTFSWCEIVGKRFPICHVHIGDTVVEVSSFNISARKYGRHISADFGKPVHCDDKDYIRWRNCLQRDFTINGLMFDPYGRIVYDYMGGMEDIRKAKVQTVIPASTSFREDCARILRAIRIAARLGFRISKETAHSVKNLSYSILRLDKGRLLMEMNYMLAYGSAEASLRLLWKFGLLELLLPIQAAYFVSHGFRRRDKRTNMLLSLFSNLDKLLSPDKPCHSSLWVAILAFHKALSEQPRDPSVVAAFSLAIHNGGDMLEAVNIARRITKLHDVSFNELLETQDLNPRALKDEVVNLATSLKRALNHMTDEQIVSEAMAGYPQAPYSDLVFIPWGLSLRVSRVFSCVTSGAERGFVPKQGSKIDYESLALGNLPEVRHIFARVVFDTIYPLSLNRDNFET
;
A
#
# COMPACT_ATOMS: atom_id res chain seq x y z
N MET A 1 28.97 -56.00 18.94
CA MET A 1 29.10 -57.39 19.38
C MET A 1 27.70 -57.87 19.78
N VAL A 2 27.21 -58.90 19.06
CA VAL A 2 26.20 -59.91 19.48
C VAL A 2 24.78 -59.38 19.81
N ILE A 3 23.78 -59.44 18.92
CA ILE A 3 22.93 -60.60 18.49
C ILE A 3 22.04 -61.06 19.67
N SER A 4 20.70 -61.11 19.65
CA SER A 4 19.75 -61.93 18.85
C SER A 4 18.32 -61.52 19.28
N SER A 5 17.33 -61.21 18.43
CA SER A 5 16.55 -62.02 17.47
C SER A 5 15.63 -63.09 18.09
N PHE A 6 14.32 -63.01 17.79
CA PHE A 6 13.33 -64.07 17.44
C PHE A 6 11.93 -63.39 17.44
N GLY A 7 11.14 -63.30 16.36
CA GLY A 7 10.58 -64.33 15.48
C GLY A 7 9.12 -64.60 15.94
N ILE A 8 8.02 -64.69 15.19
CA ILE A 8 7.66 -65.34 13.90
C ILE A 8 6.16 -64.96 13.67
N ALA A 9 5.77 -64.36 12.54
CA ALA A 9 5.06 -64.92 11.35
C ALA A 9 3.53 -65.12 11.44
N CYS A 10 2.81 -64.66 10.39
CA CYS A 10 1.92 -65.45 9.51
C CYS A 10 0.98 -64.56 8.65
N ARG A 11 0.98 -64.78 7.33
CA ARG A 11 -0.06 -64.40 6.33
C ARG A 11 -0.89 -65.66 5.99
N PRO A 12 -2.18 -65.58 5.62
CA PRO A 12 -2.65 -65.35 4.21
C PRO A 12 -3.98 -64.52 4.12
N GLN A 13 -4.24 -63.67 3.12
CA GLN A 13 -4.78 -63.86 1.76
C GLN A 13 -6.33 -64.05 1.63
N PHE A 14 -6.94 -63.12 0.87
CA PHE A 14 -8.17 -63.18 0.04
C PHE A 14 -9.57 -62.65 0.45
N TYR A 15 -10.00 -61.66 -0.36
CA TYR A 15 -11.30 -61.31 -0.99
C TYR A 15 -12.56 -60.79 -0.24
N LEU A 16 -13.06 -59.67 -0.83
CA LEU A 16 -14.46 -59.30 -1.17
C LEU A 16 -15.32 -58.39 -0.25
N ARG A 17 -15.84 -57.35 -0.92
CA ARG A 17 -17.05 -56.49 -0.72
C ARG A 17 -16.99 -55.19 0.11
N THR A 18 -17.28 -54.11 -0.63
CA THR A 18 -17.87 -52.76 -0.34
C THR A 18 -19.04 -52.75 0.68
N PRO A 19 -19.57 -51.60 1.19
CA PRO A 19 -19.53 -50.19 0.71
C PRO A 19 -19.18 -49.17 1.85
N GLN A 20 -19.14 -47.83 1.76
CA GLN A 20 -20.15 -46.86 1.34
C GLN A 20 -19.50 -45.45 1.36
N PHE A 21 -19.93 -44.60 0.44
CA PHE A 21 -19.54 -43.20 0.28
C PHE A 21 -19.84 -42.34 1.52
N GLN A 22 -18.91 -41.45 1.88
CA GLN A 22 -19.24 -40.10 2.37
C GLN A 22 -18.10 -39.12 2.05
N CYS A 23 -18.37 -38.27 1.06
CA CYS A 23 -17.53 -37.16 0.62
C CYS A 23 -17.44 -36.08 1.71
N ILE A 24 -16.21 -35.72 2.11
CA ILE A 24 -15.90 -34.46 2.79
C ILE A 24 -15.23 -33.56 1.75
N ASN A 25 -15.98 -32.64 1.15
CA ASN A 25 -15.40 -31.58 0.33
C ASN A 25 -14.80 -30.50 1.24
N LYS A 26 -13.49 -30.60 1.46
CA LYS A 26 -12.67 -29.47 1.94
C LYS A 26 -12.54 -28.47 0.80
N VAL A 27 -13.13 -27.29 0.96
CA VAL A 27 -12.93 -26.15 0.06
C VAL A 27 -11.52 -25.60 0.29
N GLN A 28 -10.59 -26.00 -0.57
CA GLN A 28 -9.24 -25.46 -0.65
C GLN A 28 -9.30 -24.25 -1.59
N LEU A 29 -9.20 -23.03 -1.05
CA LEU A 29 -9.04 -21.82 -1.86
C LEU A 29 -7.64 -21.87 -2.50
N ASN A 30 -7.56 -22.32 -3.75
CA ASN A 30 -6.35 -22.29 -4.53
C ASN A 30 -5.97 -20.84 -4.86
N LEU A 31 -4.80 -20.43 -4.37
CA LEU A 31 -4.22 -19.09 -4.48
C LEU A 31 -3.57 -18.81 -5.87
N VAL A 32 -3.60 -19.77 -6.79
CA VAL A 32 -2.86 -19.72 -8.06
C VAL A 32 -3.66 -19.06 -9.20
N ALA A 33 -4.99 -18.99 -9.10
CA ALA A 33 -5.84 -18.41 -10.16
C ALA A 33 -5.84 -16.87 -10.23
N ALA A 34 -5.20 -16.18 -9.27
CA ALA A 34 -5.20 -14.70 -9.22
C ALA A 34 -4.25 -14.04 -10.23
N MET A 35 -3.35 -14.81 -10.88
CA MET A 35 -2.46 -14.28 -11.92
C MET A 35 -3.03 -14.40 -13.34
N GLU A 36 -4.00 -15.27 -13.60
CA GLU A 36 -4.50 -15.54 -14.97
C GLU A 36 -5.91 -15.00 -15.27
N ALA A 37 -6.70 -14.58 -14.28
CA ALA A 37 -7.99 -13.96 -14.54
C ALA A 37 -7.85 -12.44 -14.78
N LEU A 38 -7.21 -12.04 -15.88
CA LEU A 38 -7.15 -10.66 -16.37
C LEU A 38 -7.96 -10.50 -17.66
N ASP A 39 -9.26 -10.29 -17.45
CA ASP A 39 -10.24 -9.62 -18.31
C ASP A 39 -10.86 -10.40 -19.48
N GLU A 40 -12.19 -10.49 -19.43
CA GLU A 40 -13.00 -10.58 -20.64
C GLU A 40 -12.97 -9.24 -21.40
N PRO A 41 -13.00 -9.26 -22.74
CA PRO A 41 -12.97 -8.04 -23.54
C PRO A 41 -14.34 -7.33 -23.48
N GLU A 42 -14.34 -6.07 -23.04
CA GLU A 42 -15.49 -5.18 -23.24
C GLU A 42 -15.50 -4.69 -24.70
N GLY A 43 -16.59 -5.01 -25.40
CA GLY A 43 -16.85 -4.61 -26.79
C GLY A 43 -16.99 -3.10 -26.99
N GLN A 44 -16.74 -2.70 -28.24
CA GLN A 44 -16.79 -1.33 -28.75
C GLN A 44 -18.13 -0.64 -28.43
N PHE A 45 -18.06 0.54 -27.81
CA PHE A 45 -19.18 1.48 -27.73
C PHE A 45 -19.40 2.10 -29.12
N LYS A 46 -20.51 1.76 -29.77
CA LYS A 46 -21.11 2.59 -30.84
C LYS A 46 -22.19 3.46 -30.22
N ASP A 47 -22.02 4.77 -30.34
CA ASP A 47 -23.04 5.77 -30.05
C ASP A 47 -24.20 5.60 -31.02
N ASN A 48 -25.32 5.02 -30.56
CA ASN A 48 -26.60 5.17 -31.21
C ASN A 48 -27.53 5.95 -30.29
N LYS A 49 -27.74 7.22 -30.64
CA LYS A 49 -28.86 8.03 -30.15
C LYS A 49 -30.16 7.41 -30.66
N THR A 50 -30.92 6.79 -29.76
CA THR A 50 -32.35 6.56 -29.95
C THR A 50 -33.08 6.92 -28.68
N ASN A 51 -33.90 7.96 -28.77
CA ASN A 51 -34.88 8.35 -27.76
C ASN A 51 -35.80 7.16 -27.47
N ASN A 52 -35.86 6.74 -26.21
CA ASN A 52 -37.02 6.04 -25.67
C ASN A 52 -37.18 6.40 -24.19
N SER A 53 -38.22 7.17 -23.93
CA SER A 53 -38.78 7.39 -22.60
C SER A 53 -39.36 6.07 -22.08
N ALA A 54 -38.73 5.47 -21.08
CA ALA A 54 -39.36 4.44 -20.26
C ALA A 54 -38.83 4.54 -18.83
N ASN A 55 -39.74 4.89 -17.91
CA ASN A 55 -39.57 4.82 -16.48
C ASN A 55 -39.18 3.39 -16.06
N GLY A 56 -37.91 3.18 -15.73
CA GLY A 56 -37.42 1.99 -15.06
C GLY A 56 -36.58 2.40 -13.87
N ARG A 57 -37.17 2.48 -12.68
CA ARG A 57 -36.40 2.53 -11.43
C ARG A 57 -35.65 1.21 -11.33
N ASN A 58 -34.35 1.24 -11.59
CA ASN A 58 -33.46 0.14 -11.22
C ASN A 58 -33.42 0.07 -9.69
N ASP A 59 -34.33 -0.69 -9.10
CA ASP A 59 -34.29 -1.06 -7.68
C ASP A 59 -33.03 -1.88 -7.43
N VAL A 60 -31.93 -1.20 -7.12
CA VAL A 60 -30.74 -1.83 -6.53
C VAL A 60 -31.18 -2.38 -5.17
N LYS A 61 -31.55 -3.67 -5.11
CA LYS A 61 -31.87 -4.34 -3.84
C LYS A 61 -30.71 -4.13 -2.86
N ALA A 62 -30.97 -3.43 -1.77
CA ALA A 62 -30.01 -3.25 -0.70
C ALA A 62 -29.49 -4.62 -0.22
N PRO A 63 -28.18 -4.77 0.03
CA PRO A 63 -27.62 -6.05 0.46
C PRO A 63 -28.29 -6.52 1.76
N ALA A 64 -28.70 -7.79 1.79
CA ALA A 64 -29.24 -8.39 3.00
C ALA A 64 -28.19 -8.37 4.12
N TRP A 65 -28.60 -7.94 5.31
CA TRP A 65 -27.73 -7.89 6.47
C TRP A 65 -27.29 -9.29 6.90
N LYS A 66 -26.00 -9.47 7.18
CA LYS A 66 -25.42 -10.76 7.57
C LYS A 66 -24.73 -10.66 8.93
N LYS A 67 -24.99 -11.65 9.77
CA LYS A 67 -24.26 -11.91 11.01
C LYS A 67 -23.52 -13.23 10.83
N LEU A 68 -22.19 -13.16 10.77
CA LEU A 68 -21.32 -14.29 10.44
C LEU A 68 -20.51 -14.71 11.66
N ASN A 69 -20.32 -16.01 11.85
CA ASN A 69 -19.49 -16.50 12.93
C ASN A 69 -18.01 -16.21 12.65
N SER A 70 -17.31 -15.57 13.59
CA SER A 70 -15.91 -15.18 13.40
C SER A 70 -14.97 -16.38 13.21
N LYS A 71 -15.31 -17.54 13.79
CA LYS A 71 -14.53 -18.78 13.67
C LYS A 71 -14.56 -19.34 12.26
N GLU A 72 -15.71 -19.28 11.58
CA GLU A 72 -15.86 -19.68 10.18
C GLU A 72 -15.03 -18.79 9.23
N LEU A 73 -14.85 -17.52 9.61
CA LEU A 73 -14.00 -16.56 8.90
C LEU A 73 -12.52 -16.65 9.29
N GLY A 74 -12.14 -17.60 10.17
CA GLY A 74 -10.75 -17.77 10.63
C GLY A 74 -10.25 -16.63 11.51
N ILE A 75 -11.14 -15.85 12.12
CA ILE A 75 -10.81 -14.77 13.05
C ILE A 75 -10.85 -15.32 14.48
N THR A 76 -9.71 -15.27 15.14
CA THR A 76 -9.56 -15.64 16.55
C THR A 76 -9.06 -14.46 17.35
N THR A 77 -9.46 -14.37 18.62
CA THR A 77 -9.03 -13.32 19.55
C THR A 77 -7.52 -13.27 19.75
N SER A 78 -6.81 -14.38 19.48
CA SER A 78 -5.34 -14.44 19.51
C SER A 78 -4.66 -13.59 18.43
N LYS A 79 -5.34 -13.29 17.32
CA LYS A 79 -4.85 -12.40 16.25
C LYS A 79 -4.99 -10.92 16.58
N ILE A 80 -5.58 -10.59 17.73
CA ILE A 80 -5.72 -9.23 18.22
C ILE A 80 -4.60 -8.97 19.23
N ASP A 81 -3.83 -7.92 18.98
CA ASP A 81 -2.67 -7.61 19.83
C ASP A 81 -3.07 -7.33 21.28
N LYS A 82 -2.14 -7.64 22.20
CA LYS A 82 -2.37 -7.48 23.64
C LYS A 82 -2.82 -6.06 24.03
N PRO A 83 -2.22 -4.97 23.50
CA PRO A 83 -2.67 -3.61 23.79
C PRO A 83 -4.13 -3.37 23.41
N ILE A 84 -4.53 -3.81 22.21
CA ILE A 84 -5.89 -3.66 21.69
C ILE A 84 -6.89 -4.42 22.56
N ARG A 85 -6.54 -5.66 22.96
CA ARG A 85 -7.35 -6.45 23.89
C ARG A 85 -7.52 -5.80 25.26
N LYS A 86 -6.51 -5.08 25.76
CA LYS A 86 -6.64 -4.32 27.03
C LYS A 86 -7.67 -3.21 26.90
N VAL A 87 -7.68 -2.47 25.78
CA VAL A 87 -8.66 -1.41 25.53
C VAL A 87 -10.07 -1.99 25.38
N LEU A 88 -10.23 -3.03 24.56
CA LEU A 88 -11.51 -3.73 24.40
C LEU A 88 -12.05 -4.22 25.75
N ASN A 89 -11.22 -4.89 26.56
CA ASN A 89 -11.63 -5.41 27.88
C ASN A 89 -11.92 -4.28 28.88
N GLY A 90 -11.18 -3.18 28.83
CA GLY A 90 -11.40 -2.01 29.69
C GLY A 90 -12.80 -1.43 29.50
N LEU A 91 -13.16 -1.17 28.25
CA LEU A 91 -14.49 -0.66 27.88
C LEU A 91 -15.59 -1.70 28.15
N LYS A 92 -15.35 -2.97 27.81
CA LYS A 92 -16.35 -4.03 28.00
C LYS A 92 -16.70 -4.22 29.49
N ARG A 93 -15.72 -4.16 30.40
CA ARG A 93 -15.93 -4.26 31.86
C ARG A 93 -16.77 -3.10 32.42
N LYS A 94 -16.79 -1.95 31.76
CA LYS A 94 -17.64 -0.81 32.11
C LYS A 94 -19.06 -0.92 31.53
N GLY A 95 -19.37 -2.00 30.82
CA GLY A 95 -20.70 -2.27 30.26
C GLY A 95 -20.91 -1.73 28.83
N TYR A 96 -19.88 -1.15 28.20
CA TYR A 96 -20.01 -0.60 26.85
C TYR A 96 -19.93 -1.70 25.76
N GLU A 97 -20.63 -1.46 24.65
CA GLU A 97 -20.47 -2.24 23.43
C GLU A 97 -19.19 -1.80 22.71
N VAL A 98 -18.41 -2.75 22.21
CA VAL A 98 -17.15 -2.46 21.51
C VAL A 98 -17.01 -3.34 20.28
N TYR A 99 -16.52 -2.75 19.19
CA TYR A 99 -16.32 -3.42 17.92
C TYR A 99 -14.99 -3.01 17.33
N LEU A 100 -14.30 -3.98 16.71
CA LEU A 100 -13.26 -3.69 15.74
C LEU A 100 -13.92 -3.37 14.40
N VAL A 101 -13.40 -2.38 13.67
CA VAL A 101 -14.04 -1.89 12.44
C VAL A 101 -13.03 -1.51 11.38
N GLY A 102 -13.46 -1.42 10.12
CA GLY A 102 -12.62 -0.87 9.06
C GLY A 102 -11.62 -1.87 8.50
N GLY A 103 -10.42 -1.35 8.21
CA GLY A 103 -9.39 -2.09 7.50
C GLY A 103 -8.89 -3.32 8.26
N CYS A 104 -8.89 -3.26 9.61
CA CYS A 104 -8.41 -4.33 10.45
C CYS A 104 -9.28 -5.60 10.33
N VAL A 105 -10.61 -5.44 10.29
CA VAL A 105 -11.55 -6.57 10.16
C VAL A 105 -11.37 -7.25 8.81
N ARG A 106 -11.30 -6.47 7.73
CA ARG A 106 -11.02 -6.98 6.38
C ARG A 106 -9.69 -7.74 6.34
N ASP A 107 -8.63 -7.17 6.89
CA ASP A 107 -7.30 -7.76 6.83
C ASP A 107 -7.25 -9.07 7.64
N LEU A 108 -7.92 -9.13 8.81
CA LEU A 108 -8.09 -10.36 9.58
C LEU A 108 -8.82 -11.46 8.79
N ILE A 109 -9.89 -11.12 8.07
CA ILE A 109 -10.65 -12.05 7.21
C ILE A 109 -9.76 -12.56 6.06
N LEU A 110 -8.96 -11.69 5.46
CA LEU A 110 -8.00 -12.03 4.41
C LEU A 110 -6.75 -12.75 4.94
N LYS A 111 -6.68 -13.00 6.26
CA LYS A 111 -5.52 -13.60 6.96
C LYS A 111 -4.23 -12.78 6.73
N ARG A 112 -4.35 -11.47 6.59
CA ARG A 112 -3.24 -10.52 6.49
C ARG A 112 -3.06 -9.78 7.81
N THR A 113 -1.87 -9.22 8.02
CA THR A 113 -1.57 -8.36 9.18
C THR A 113 -2.26 -7.00 9.00
N PRO A 114 -3.15 -6.59 9.93
CA PRO A 114 -3.68 -5.22 9.95
C PRO A 114 -2.55 -4.20 10.16
N LYS A 115 -2.67 -3.03 9.54
CA LYS A 115 -1.77 -1.89 9.79
C LYS A 115 -2.04 -1.26 11.17
N ASP A 116 -3.31 -1.08 11.47
CA ASP A 116 -3.86 -0.42 12.65
C ASP A 116 -5.14 -1.15 13.09
N PHE A 117 -5.56 -0.92 14.33
CA PHE A 117 -6.80 -1.46 14.88
C PHE A 117 -7.69 -0.32 15.38
N ASP A 118 -8.77 -0.07 14.64
CA ASP A 118 -9.77 0.91 15.04
C ASP A 118 -10.85 0.26 15.89
N ILE A 119 -11.14 0.87 17.05
CA ILE A 119 -12.24 0.48 17.92
C ILE A 119 -13.37 1.50 17.78
N ILE A 120 -14.60 1.02 17.70
CA ILE A 120 -15.80 1.83 17.94
C ILE A 120 -16.55 1.32 19.16
N THR A 121 -17.08 2.25 19.96
CA THR A 121 -17.77 1.94 21.21
C THR A 121 -19.09 2.70 21.37
N SER A 122 -19.99 2.15 22.19
CA SER A 122 -21.19 2.86 22.66
C SER A 122 -20.89 3.93 23.70
N ALA A 123 -19.69 3.93 24.29
CA ALA A 123 -19.25 4.98 25.20
C ALA A 123 -19.11 6.33 24.48
N GLU A 124 -19.46 7.42 25.15
CA GLU A 124 -19.07 8.78 24.76
C GLU A 124 -17.56 8.96 24.92
N LEU A 125 -16.93 9.84 24.14
CA LEU A 125 -15.47 10.03 24.23
C LEU A 125 -15.00 10.44 25.65
N LYS A 126 -15.80 11.26 26.35
CA LYS A 126 -15.51 11.63 27.75
C LYS A 126 -15.56 10.44 28.72
N GLU A 127 -16.31 9.40 28.38
CA GLU A 127 -16.36 8.17 29.18
C GLU A 127 -15.16 7.26 28.86
N VAL A 128 -14.73 7.24 27.59
CA VAL A 128 -13.48 6.58 27.19
C VAL A 128 -12.30 7.20 27.94
N THR A 129 -12.18 8.52 27.99
CA THR A 129 -11.10 9.21 28.74
C THR A 129 -11.15 8.94 30.25
N ARG A 130 -12.34 8.71 30.83
CA ARG A 130 -12.47 8.30 32.25
C ARG A 130 -12.12 6.84 32.49
N THR A 131 -12.14 6.02 31.44
CA THR A 131 -11.86 4.57 31.54
C THR A 131 -10.36 4.28 31.52
N PHE A 132 -9.57 5.13 30.87
CA PHE A 132 -8.13 4.93 30.69
C PHE A 132 -7.34 6.12 31.22
N SER A 133 -6.30 5.86 32.02
CA SER A 133 -5.47 6.90 32.64
C SER A 133 -4.71 7.75 31.63
N TRP A 134 -4.24 7.14 30.53
CA TRP A 134 -3.56 7.84 29.45
C TRP A 134 -4.39 7.77 28.17
N CYS A 135 -5.27 8.76 28.02
CA CYS A 135 -6.16 8.90 26.88
C CYS A 135 -6.38 10.37 26.57
N GLU A 136 -6.27 10.73 25.30
CA GLU A 136 -6.53 12.08 24.82
C GLU A 136 -7.56 12.09 23.70
N ILE A 137 -8.36 13.16 23.63
CA ILE A 137 -9.29 13.38 22.51
C ILE A 137 -8.56 14.23 21.48
N VAL A 138 -8.39 13.68 20.29
CA VAL A 138 -7.78 14.37 19.15
C VAL A 138 -8.80 14.65 18.06
N GLY A 139 -8.51 15.64 17.21
CA GLY A 139 -9.34 15.98 16.05
C GLY A 139 -10.50 16.93 16.39
N LYS A 140 -10.53 18.10 15.75
CA LYS A 140 -11.62 19.09 15.94
C LYS A 140 -12.89 18.70 15.18
N ARG A 141 -12.75 18.27 13.92
CA ARG A 141 -13.88 17.93 13.04
C ARG A 141 -14.42 16.53 13.33
N PHE A 142 -13.51 15.57 13.46
CA PHE A 142 -13.78 14.17 13.76
C PHE A 142 -13.08 13.79 15.06
N PRO A 143 -13.69 14.09 16.22
CA PRO A 143 -13.06 13.79 17.48
C PRO A 143 -12.99 12.26 17.68
N ILE A 144 -11.80 11.76 18.02
CA ILE A 144 -11.53 10.37 18.40
C ILE A 144 -10.64 10.35 19.64
N CYS A 145 -10.67 9.26 20.39
CA CYS A 145 -9.75 9.04 21.50
C CYS A 145 -8.51 8.29 21.04
N HIS A 146 -7.34 8.79 21.40
CA HIS A 146 -6.08 8.05 21.37
C HIS A 146 -5.83 7.48 22.76
N VAL A 147 -5.92 6.15 22.90
CA VAL A 147 -5.64 5.45 24.16
C VAL A 147 -4.23 4.88 24.11
N HIS A 148 -3.37 5.29 25.04
CA HIS A 148 -1.98 4.84 25.11
C HIS A 148 -1.84 3.60 26.00
N ILE A 149 -1.29 2.53 25.45
CA ILE A 149 -1.01 1.28 26.17
C ILE A 149 0.45 0.90 25.91
N GLY A 150 1.35 1.30 26.82
CA GLY A 150 2.79 1.26 26.56
C GLY A 150 3.12 2.17 25.37
N ASP A 151 3.90 1.66 24.41
CA ASP A 151 4.28 2.40 23.21
C ASP A 151 3.24 2.30 22.07
N THR A 152 2.11 1.62 22.31
CA THR A 152 1.04 1.47 21.32
C THR A 152 -0.08 2.47 21.56
N VAL A 153 -0.45 3.21 20.52
CA VAL A 153 -1.65 4.06 20.49
C VAL A 153 -2.79 3.30 19.85
N VAL A 154 -3.96 3.31 20.50
CA VAL A 154 -5.19 2.67 20.01
C VAL A 154 -6.24 3.72 19.74
N GLU A 155 -6.76 3.76 18.52
CA GLU A 155 -7.82 4.69 18.14
C GLU A 155 -9.19 4.15 18.58
N VAL A 156 -9.92 4.97 19.34
CA VAL A 156 -11.27 4.65 19.84
C VAL A 156 -12.23 5.75 19.44
N SER A 157 -13.28 5.38 18.71
CA SER A 157 -14.35 6.26 18.26
C SER A 157 -15.69 5.92 18.91
N SER A 158 -16.63 6.87 18.92
CA SER A 158 -17.97 6.68 19.49
C SER A 158 -19.06 6.70 18.43
N PHE A 159 -20.09 5.85 18.57
CA PHE A 159 -21.28 5.88 17.72
C PHE A 159 -22.00 7.24 17.74
N ASN A 160 -21.98 7.95 18.88
CA ASN A 160 -22.80 9.14 19.10
C ASN A 160 -22.29 10.38 18.33
N ILE A 161 -21.02 10.42 17.95
CA ILE A 161 -20.47 11.51 17.12
C ILE A 161 -20.97 11.40 15.68
N SER A 162 -21.05 10.17 15.17
CA SER A 162 -21.55 9.85 13.84
C SER A 162 -23.01 10.28 13.67
N ALA A 163 -23.81 10.21 14.75
CA ALA A 163 -25.22 10.56 14.77
C ALA A 163 -25.51 12.07 14.83
N ARG A 164 -24.64 12.87 15.48
CA ARG A 164 -24.91 14.30 15.77
C ARG A 164 -24.48 15.28 14.68
N LYS A 165 -23.50 14.96 13.84
CA LYS A 165 -22.95 15.90 12.83
C LYS A 165 -23.26 15.54 11.36
N TYR A 166 -23.51 14.27 11.05
CA TYR A 166 -23.71 13.79 9.66
C TYR A 166 -25.17 13.43 9.34
N GLY A 167 -26.11 13.76 10.22
CA GLY A 167 -27.54 13.54 10.00
C GLY A 167 -28.19 14.69 9.25
N ARG A 168 -28.42 14.52 7.95
CA ARG A 168 -29.72 14.84 7.31
C ARG A 168 -29.88 14.40 5.84
N HIS A 169 -28.80 14.25 5.05
CA HIS A 169 -28.97 13.99 3.61
C HIS A 169 -28.87 12.51 3.18
N ILE A 170 -27.92 11.71 3.69
CA ILE A 170 -27.72 10.33 3.18
C ILE A 170 -28.79 9.36 3.70
N SER A 171 -29.22 9.51 4.95
CA SER A 171 -30.17 8.60 5.60
C SER A 171 -31.63 8.80 5.16
N ALA A 172 -31.93 9.83 4.36
CA ALA A 172 -33.28 10.05 3.84
C ALA A 172 -33.60 9.11 2.66
N ASP A 173 -32.59 8.74 1.86
CA ASP A 173 -32.76 7.89 0.68
C ASP A 173 -32.72 6.38 1.00
N PHE A 174 -31.99 5.99 2.05
CA PHE A 174 -31.98 4.60 2.53
C PHE A 174 -33.02 4.45 3.65
N GLY A 175 -34.25 4.07 3.28
CA GLY A 175 -35.33 3.81 4.24
C GLY A 175 -34.90 2.86 5.37
N LYS A 176 -35.41 3.06 6.59
CA LYS A 176 -35.11 2.20 7.75
C LYS A 176 -35.42 0.75 7.37
N PRO A 177 -34.46 -0.18 7.42
CA PRO A 177 -34.71 -1.56 7.07
C PRO A 177 -35.81 -2.16 7.95
N VAL A 178 -36.71 -2.91 7.33
CA VAL A 178 -37.86 -3.52 7.98
C VAL A 178 -37.36 -4.57 8.98
N HIS A 179 -37.86 -4.54 10.22
CA HIS A 179 -37.47 -5.43 11.33
C HIS A 179 -36.03 -5.29 11.88
N CYS A 180 -35.43 -4.09 11.86
CA CYS A 180 -34.14 -3.88 12.54
C CYS A 180 -34.29 -3.52 14.04
N ASP A 181 -33.49 -4.17 14.89
CA ASP A 181 -33.31 -3.71 16.27
C ASP A 181 -32.54 -2.37 16.31
N ASP A 182 -32.67 -1.61 17.39
CA ASP A 182 -32.04 -0.29 17.51
C ASP A 182 -30.50 -0.35 17.46
N LYS A 183 -29.90 -1.46 17.89
CA LYS A 183 -28.44 -1.62 17.92
C LYS A 183 -27.90 -1.87 16.52
N ASP A 184 -28.54 -2.74 15.75
CA ASP A 184 -28.23 -3.00 14.35
C ASP A 184 -28.44 -1.72 13.53
N TYR A 185 -29.47 -0.92 13.82
CA TYR A 185 -29.64 0.38 13.18
C TYR A 185 -28.47 1.35 13.46
N ILE A 186 -27.98 1.42 14.70
CA ILE A 186 -26.80 2.23 15.06
C ILE A 186 -25.54 1.74 14.33
N ARG A 187 -25.29 0.42 14.33
CA ARG A 187 -24.14 -0.20 13.64
C ARG A 187 -24.19 0.05 12.13
N TRP A 188 -25.35 -0.17 11.51
CA TRP A 188 -25.59 0.09 10.09
C TRP A 188 -25.35 1.56 9.73
N ARG A 189 -25.87 2.51 10.53
CA ARG A 189 -25.63 3.95 10.31
C ARG A 189 -24.16 4.33 10.39
N ASN A 190 -23.37 3.69 11.26
CA ASN A 190 -21.92 3.90 11.26
C ASN A 190 -21.26 3.38 9.98
N CYS A 191 -21.69 2.20 9.51
CA CYS A 191 -21.16 1.61 8.28
C CYS A 191 -21.44 2.46 7.03
N LEU A 192 -22.58 3.16 6.97
CA LEU A 192 -22.94 4.04 5.86
C LEU A 192 -21.98 5.22 5.66
N GLN A 193 -21.32 5.67 6.71
CA GLN A 193 -20.39 6.81 6.65
C GLN A 193 -18.99 6.41 6.16
N ARG A 194 -18.76 5.11 5.94
CA ARG A 194 -17.47 4.58 5.54
C ARG A 194 -17.26 4.68 4.04
N ASP A 195 -16.00 4.65 3.65
CA ASP A 195 -15.57 4.84 2.28
C ASP A 195 -15.94 3.67 1.37
N PHE A 196 -15.59 2.45 1.78
CA PHE A 196 -15.75 1.23 0.97
C PHE A 196 -16.50 0.12 1.72
N THR A 197 -17.26 -0.68 0.98
CA THR A 197 -18.04 -1.83 1.51
C THR A 197 -17.19 -2.78 2.32
N ILE A 198 -15.98 -3.10 1.84
CA ILE A 198 -15.00 -3.97 2.51
C ILE A 198 -14.45 -3.38 3.81
N ASN A 199 -14.49 -2.05 3.97
CA ASN A 199 -14.17 -1.36 5.24
C ASN A 199 -15.42 -1.17 6.12
N GLY A 200 -16.61 -1.50 5.61
CA GLY A 200 -17.89 -1.45 6.32
C GLY A 200 -18.14 -2.63 7.25
N LEU A 201 -17.17 -3.54 7.42
CA LEU A 201 -17.29 -4.71 8.28
C LEU A 201 -17.03 -4.35 9.75
N MET A 202 -17.83 -4.91 10.65
CA MET A 202 -17.70 -4.73 12.09
C MET A 202 -17.55 -6.08 12.79
N PHE A 203 -16.57 -6.21 13.68
CA PHE A 203 -16.33 -7.44 14.42
C PHE A 203 -16.52 -7.24 15.93
N ASP A 204 -17.41 -8.03 16.52
CA ASP A 204 -17.56 -8.17 17.96
C ASP A 204 -16.71 -9.35 18.47
N PRO A 205 -15.58 -9.07 19.16
CA PRO A 205 -14.70 -10.13 19.66
C PRO A 205 -15.31 -10.93 20.82
N TYR A 206 -16.34 -10.44 21.49
CA TYR A 206 -17.00 -11.10 22.62
C TYR A 206 -18.18 -11.95 22.15
N GLY A 207 -19.00 -11.38 21.26
CA GLY A 207 -20.07 -12.11 20.57
C GLY A 207 -19.57 -13.12 19.54
N ARG A 208 -18.31 -12.98 19.09
CA ARG A 208 -17.70 -13.76 17.99
C ARG A 208 -18.49 -13.63 16.68
N ILE A 209 -19.02 -12.43 16.44
CA ILE A 209 -19.86 -12.12 15.28
C ILE A 209 -19.19 -11.04 14.44
N VAL A 210 -19.12 -11.28 13.13
CA VAL A 210 -18.84 -10.23 12.14
C VAL A 210 -20.16 -9.80 11.51
N TYR A 211 -20.44 -8.50 11.59
CA TYR A 211 -21.59 -7.87 10.98
C TYR A 211 -21.20 -7.33 9.60
N ASP A 212 -21.95 -7.72 8.57
CA ASP A 212 -21.86 -7.18 7.22
C ASP A 212 -23.20 -6.60 6.81
N TYR A 213 -23.23 -5.27 6.80
CA TYR A 213 -24.39 -4.47 6.45
C TYR A 213 -24.37 -3.94 5.01
N MET A 214 -23.20 -3.97 4.37
CA MET A 214 -22.92 -3.27 3.11
C MET A 214 -22.55 -4.22 1.97
N GLY A 215 -22.50 -5.52 2.23
CA GLY A 215 -22.05 -6.52 1.25
C GLY A 215 -20.53 -6.62 1.15
N GLY A 216 -19.79 -6.18 2.17
CA GLY A 216 -18.33 -6.20 2.18
C GLY A 216 -17.74 -7.61 2.02
N MET A 217 -18.42 -8.65 2.52
CA MET A 217 -17.98 -10.03 2.35
C MET A 217 -18.06 -10.53 0.90
N GLU A 218 -19.08 -10.07 0.17
CA GLU A 218 -19.23 -10.39 -1.25
C GLU A 218 -18.11 -9.72 -2.06
N ASP A 219 -17.81 -8.47 -1.75
CA ASP A 219 -16.78 -7.70 -2.43
C ASP A 219 -15.37 -8.20 -2.09
N ILE A 220 -15.13 -8.67 -0.86
CA ILE A 220 -13.90 -9.40 -0.51
C ILE A 220 -13.78 -10.68 -1.37
N ARG A 221 -14.85 -11.48 -1.49
CA ARG A 221 -14.82 -12.72 -2.29
C ARG A 221 -14.56 -12.44 -3.76
N LYS A 222 -15.10 -11.34 -4.28
CA LYS A 222 -14.91 -10.88 -5.68
C LYS A 222 -13.62 -10.07 -5.87
N ALA A 223 -12.79 -9.91 -4.84
CA ALA A 223 -11.59 -9.07 -4.85
C ALA A 223 -11.86 -7.68 -5.45
N LYS A 224 -12.90 -7.00 -4.96
CA LYS A 224 -13.42 -5.76 -5.54
C LYS A 224 -13.43 -4.62 -4.53
N VAL A 225 -12.98 -3.44 -4.94
CA VAL A 225 -13.13 -2.18 -4.19
C VAL A 225 -14.37 -1.44 -4.71
N GLN A 226 -15.36 -1.27 -3.84
CA GLN A 226 -16.60 -0.57 -4.13
C GLN A 226 -16.94 0.37 -2.97
N THR A 227 -17.44 1.56 -3.30
CA THR A 227 -17.88 2.55 -2.31
C THR A 227 -19.18 2.12 -1.63
N VAL A 228 -19.39 2.53 -0.38
CA VAL A 228 -20.63 2.21 0.36
C VAL A 228 -21.85 2.89 -0.26
N ILE A 229 -21.69 4.18 -0.59
CA ILE A 229 -22.67 5.00 -1.31
C ILE A 229 -22.19 5.21 -2.76
N PRO A 230 -23.03 5.78 -3.67
CA PRO A 230 -22.60 6.07 -5.03
C PRO A 230 -21.28 6.84 -5.07
N ALA A 231 -20.35 6.38 -5.91
CA ALA A 231 -18.95 6.81 -5.85
C ALA A 231 -18.78 8.31 -6.13
N SER A 232 -19.61 8.87 -7.01
CA SER A 232 -19.63 10.30 -7.31
C SER A 232 -19.97 11.16 -6.08
N THR A 233 -20.96 10.75 -5.29
CA THR A 233 -21.33 11.40 -4.01
C THR A 233 -20.22 11.22 -2.98
N SER A 234 -19.74 9.99 -2.81
CA SER A 234 -18.68 9.65 -1.85
C SER A 234 -17.41 10.47 -2.05
N PHE A 235 -16.97 10.66 -3.30
CA PHE A 235 -15.77 11.42 -3.64
C PHE A 235 -15.97 12.94 -3.60
N ARG A 236 -17.20 13.44 -3.74
CA ARG A 236 -17.52 14.86 -3.53
C ARG A 236 -17.49 15.23 -2.06
N GLU A 237 -17.91 14.32 -1.18
CA GLU A 237 -17.82 14.50 0.27
C GLU A 237 -16.36 14.51 0.77
N ASP A 238 -15.57 13.53 0.32
CA ASP A 238 -14.16 13.43 0.65
C ASP A 238 -13.36 12.92 -0.56
N CYS A 239 -12.70 13.83 -1.26
CA CYS A 239 -11.90 13.50 -2.43
C CYS A 239 -10.65 12.67 -2.10
N ALA A 240 -10.21 12.60 -0.83
CA ALA A 240 -9.14 11.68 -0.44
C ALA A 240 -9.56 10.21 -0.60
N ARG A 241 -10.87 9.92 -0.64
CA ARG A 241 -11.38 8.57 -0.93
C ARG A 241 -10.97 8.08 -2.33
N ILE A 242 -10.68 8.98 -3.29
CA ILE A 242 -10.12 8.59 -4.60
C ILE A 242 -8.75 7.92 -4.41
N LEU A 243 -7.84 8.59 -3.71
CA LEU A 243 -6.49 8.05 -3.43
C LEU A 243 -6.55 6.80 -2.55
N ARG A 244 -7.49 6.76 -1.59
CA ARG A 244 -7.71 5.57 -0.77
C ARG A 244 -8.20 4.37 -1.59
N ALA A 245 -9.03 4.59 -2.62
CA ALA A 245 -9.47 3.52 -3.52
C ALA A 245 -8.27 2.90 -4.25
N ILE A 246 -7.39 3.74 -4.79
CA ILE A 246 -6.14 3.34 -5.47
C ILE A 246 -5.24 2.56 -4.51
N ARG A 247 -4.98 3.13 -3.33
CA ARG A 247 -4.16 2.50 -2.30
C ARG A 247 -4.67 1.12 -1.89
N ILE A 248 -5.98 1.01 -1.61
CA ILE A 248 -6.58 -0.26 -1.18
C ILE A 248 -6.53 -1.29 -2.31
N ALA A 249 -6.85 -0.87 -3.55
CA ALA A 249 -6.76 -1.72 -4.73
C ALA A 249 -5.33 -2.24 -4.95
N ALA A 250 -4.32 -1.37 -4.89
CA ALA A 250 -2.91 -1.73 -5.04
C ALA A 250 -2.46 -2.71 -3.96
N ARG A 251 -2.67 -2.37 -2.68
CA ARG A 251 -2.22 -3.19 -1.54
C ARG A 251 -2.89 -4.56 -1.50
N LEU A 252 -4.16 -4.65 -1.87
CA LEU A 252 -4.91 -5.91 -1.81
C LEU A 252 -4.81 -6.73 -3.09
N GLY A 253 -4.43 -6.13 -4.21
CA GLY A 253 -4.58 -6.73 -5.54
C GLY A 253 -6.05 -6.79 -5.98
N PHE A 254 -6.88 -5.87 -5.48
CA PHE A 254 -8.32 -5.85 -5.77
C PHE A 254 -8.60 -4.97 -7.00
N ARG A 255 -9.62 -5.34 -7.76
CA ARG A 255 -10.14 -4.54 -8.89
C ARG A 255 -11.07 -3.45 -8.36
N ILE A 256 -11.01 -2.26 -8.93
CA ILE A 256 -12.00 -1.20 -8.61
C ILE A 256 -13.27 -1.48 -9.42
N SER A 257 -14.45 -1.40 -8.77
CA SER A 257 -15.74 -1.59 -9.45
C SER A 257 -15.92 -0.64 -10.64
N LYS A 258 -16.70 -1.01 -11.66
CA LYS A 258 -16.88 -0.16 -12.86
C LYS A 258 -17.38 1.24 -12.52
N GLU A 259 -18.40 1.34 -11.66
CA GLU A 259 -18.97 2.63 -11.20
C GLU A 259 -17.92 3.46 -10.43
N THR A 260 -17.20 2.84 -9.49
CA THR A 260 -16.16 3.50 -8.73
C THR A 260 -15.01 3.96 -9.63
N ALA A 261 -14.57 3.13 -10.57
CA ALA A 261 -13.52 3.42 -11.53
C ALA A 261 -13.88 4.58 -12.46
N HIS A 262 -15.13 4.63 -12.92
CA HIS A 262 -15.65 5.74 -13.72
C HIS A 262 -15.61 7.06 -12.92
N SER A 263 -16.07 7.02 -11.67
CA SER A 263 -16.05 8.20 -10.79
C SER A 263 -14.63 8.64 -10.41
N VAL A 264 -13.68 7.72 -10.22
CA VAL A 264 -12.27 8.04 -10.00
C VAL A 264 -11.71 8.84 -11.18
N LYS A 265 -12.00 8.40 -12.41
CA LYS A 265 -11.52 9.09 -13.61
C LYS A 265 -12.14 10.48 -13.76
N ASN A 266 -13.46 10.59 -13.60
CA ASN A 266 -14.17 11.86 -13.81
C ASN A 266 -13.89 12.91 -12.72
N LEU A 267 -13.57 12.48 -11.50
CA LEU A 267 -13.32 13.36 -10.36
C LEU A 267 -11.83 13.43 -9.99
N SER A 268 -10.93 12.92 -10.83
CA SER A 268 -9.48 12.87 -10.58
C SER A 268 -8.91 14.24 -10.19
N TYR A 269 -9.26 15.29 -10.92
CA TYR A 269 -8.79 16.66 -10.66
C TYR A 269 -9.20 17.19 -9.28
N SER A 270 -10.27 16.66 -8.69
CA SER A 270 -10.77 17.11 -7.39
C SER A 270 -9.79 16.85 -6.23
N ILE A 271 -8.81 15.95 -6.42
CA ILE A 271 -7.77 15.67 -5.43
C ILE A 271 -6.85 16.87 -5.18
N LEU A 272 -6.73 17.80 -6.14
CA LEU A 272 -5.91 19.01 -5.99
C LEU A 272 -6.49 19.97 -4.93
N ARG A 273 -7.73 19.74 -4.48
CA ARG A 273 -8.34 20.48 -3.36
C ARG A 273 -7.89 19.99 -1.99
N LEU A 274 -7.21 18.85 -1.92
CA LEU A 274 -6.66 18.32 -0.67
C LEU A 274 -5.46 19.17 -0.23
N ASP A 275 -5.29 19.33 1.08
CA ASP A 275 -4.08 19.94 1.60
C ASP A 275 -2.84 19.09 1.31
N LYS A 276 -1.69 19.74 1.14
CA LYS A 276 -0.40 19.09 0.83
C LYS A 276 -0.05 17.99 1.84
N GLY A 277 -0.42 18.15 3.12
CA GLY A 277 -0.19 17.16 4.17
C GLY A 277 -1.02 15.89 3.96
N ARG A 278 -2.29 16.02 3.61
CA ARG A 278 -3.17 14.89 3.29
C ARG A 278 -2.72 14.15 2.04
N LEU A 279 -2.28 14.87 1.01
CA LEU A 279 -1.71 14.29 -0.20
C LEU A 279 -0.44 13.49 0.12
N LEU A 280 0.50 14.09 0.86
CA LEU A 280 1.72 13.42 1.30
C LEU A 280 1.42 12.16 2.10
N MET A 281 0.42 12.19 3.00
CA MET A 281 0.02 11.04 3.80
C MET A 281 -0.49 9.89 2.92
N GLU A 282 -1.38 10.15 1.96
CA GLU A 282 -1.89 9.11 1.07
C GLU A 282 -0.79 8.56 0.14
N MET A 283 0.10 9.43 -0.38
CA MET A 283 1.27 9.02 -1.15
C MET A 283 2.23 8.17 -0.32
N ASN A 284 2.49 8.54 0.93
CA ASN A 284 3.32 7.76 1.83
C ASN A 284 2.73 6.37 2.07
N TYR A 285 1.42 6.27 2.27
CA TYR A 285 0.78 4.96 2.42
C TYR A 285 0.85 4.09 1.16
N MET A 286 0.88 4.69 -0.02
CA MET A 286 1.03 3.96 -1.28
C MET A 286 2.46 3.48 -1.50
N LEU A 287 3.45 4.34 -1.21
CA LEU A 287 4.85 4.11 -1.59
C LEU A 287 5.74 3.51 -0.49
N ALA A 288 5.31 3.54 0.77
CA ALA A 288 6.15 3.12 1.91
C ALA A 288 5.68 1.84 2.63
N TYR A 289 4.62 1.19 2.16
CA TYR A 289 3.96 0.07 2.86
C TYR A 289 3.90 -1.23 2.05
N GLY A 290 4.79 -1.39 1.05
CA GLY A 290 4.92 -2.63 0.27
C GLY A 290 3.91 -2.80 -0.86
N SER A 291 3.48 -1.69 -1.49
CA SER A 291 2.60 -1.71 -2.66
C SER A 291 2.85 -0.55 -3.62
N ALA A 292 4.06 -0.01 -3.63
CA ALA A 292 4.46 1.17 -4.37
C ALA A 292 4.35 0.98 -5.88
N GLU A 293 4.85 -0.14 -6.41
CA GLU A 293 4.82 -0.44 -7.84
C GLU A 293 3.38 -0.52 -8.37
N ALA A 294 2.55 -1.32 -7.68
CA ALA A 294 1.13 -1.46 -8.01
C ALA A 294 0.38 -0.13 -7.88
N SER A 295 0.74 0.69 -6.88
CA SER A 295 0.15 2.02 -6.69
C SER A 295 0.50 2.95 -7.86
N LEU A 296 1.76 3.00 -8.29
CA LEU A 296 2.19 3.81 -9.44
C LEU A 296 1.47 3.40 -10.72
N ARG A 297 1.30 2.08 -10.96
CA ARG A 297 0.50 1.60 -12.10
C ARG A 297 -0.95 2.04 -12.06
N LEU A 298 -1.58 1.97 -10.89
CA LEU A 298 -2.98 2.39 -10.76
C LEU A 298 -3.13 3.92 -10.87
N LEU A 299 -2.23 4.70 -10.27
CA LEU A 299 -2.18 6.15 -10.45
C LEU A 299 -2.03 6.50 -11.94
N TRP A 300 -1.15 5.78 -12.66
CA TRP A 300 -1.01 5.94 -14.10
C TRP A 300 -2.30 5.58 -14.83
N LYS A 301 -2.85 4.38 -14.61
CA LYS A 301 -4.08 3.88 -15.25
C LYS A 301 -5.25 4.87 -15.16
N PHE A 302 -5.38 5.58 -14.04
CA PHE A 302 -6.52 6.46 -13.75
C PHE A 302 -6.25 7.96 -14.01
N GLY A 303 -5.09 8.35 -14.51
CA GLY A 303 -4.82 9.78 -14.77
C GLY A 303 -4.37 10.58 -13.56
N LEU A 304 -4.08 9.92 -12.44
CA LEU A 304 -3.73 10.57 -11.17
C LEU A 304 -2.23 10.84 -11.06
N LEU A 305 -1.40 10.06 -11.75
CA LEU A 305 0.05 10.24 -11.72
C LEU A 305 0.47 11.60 -12.30
N GLU A 306 -0.23 12.09 -13.32
CA GLU A 306 0.05 13.40 -13.95
C GLU A 306 -0.27 14.58 -13.04
N LEU A 307 -1.15 14.38 -12.05
CA LEU A 307 -1.50 15.39 -11.08
C LEU A 307 -0.56 15.36 -9.87
N LEU A 308 -0.13 14.16 -9.46
CA LEU A 308 0.62 13.97 -8.22
C LEU A 308 2.13 13.95 -8.44
N LEU A 309 2.59 13.31 -9.51
CA LEU A 309 4.00 13.12 -9.85
C LEU A 309 4.24 13.43 -11.33
N PRO A 310 4.06 14.70 -11.78
CA PRO A 310 4.12 15.07 -13.19
C PRO A 310 5.46 14.68 -13.86
N ILE A 311 6.57 14.81 -13.14
CA ILE A 311 7.91 14.43 -13.62
C ILE A 311 7.99 12.94 -13.98
N GLN A 312 7.42 12.06 -13.15
CA GLN A 312 7.39 10.62 -13.40
C GLN A 312 6.36 10.24 -14.45
N ALA A 313 5.23 10.96 -14.52
CA ALA A 313 4.27 10.80 -15.61
C ALA A 313 4.90 11.14 -16.97
N ALA A 314 5.66 12.23 -17.06
CA ALA A 314 6.37 12.65 -18.27
C ALA A 314 7.34 11.59 -18.77
N TYR A 315 8.04 10.92 -17.84
CA TYR A 315 8.89 9.77 -18.13
C TYR A 315 8.11 8.59 -18.74
N PHE A 316 6.94 8.24 -18.19
CA PHE A 316 6.10 7.19 -18.77
C PHE A 316 5.67 7.54 -20.20
N VAL A 317 5.27 8.78 -20.45
CA VAL A 317 4.84 9.17 -21.79
C VAL A 317 6.00 9.19 -22.77
N SER A 318 7.17 9.72 -22.41
CA SER A 318 8.34 9.79 -23.31
C SER A 318 8.85 8.41 -23.73
N HIS A 319 8.65 7.39 -22.88
CA HIS A 319 9.01 6.00 -23.14
C HIS A 319 7.87 5.18 -23.78
N GLY A 320 6.77 5.84 -24.19
CA GLY A 320 5.62 5.16 -24.81
C GLY A 320 4.90 4.18 -23.88
N PHE A 321 5.00 4.37 -22.57
CA PHE A 321 4.41 3.50 -21.56
C PHE A 321 2.91 3.78 -21.41
N ARG A 322 2.08 2.91 -21.99
CA ARG A 322 0.62 3.11 -22.05
C ARG A 322 -0.04 2.90 -20.69
N ARG A 323 -1.24 3.46 -20.48
CA ARG A 323 -2.01 3.41 -19.20
C ARG A 323 -2.29 2.00 -18.67
N ARG A 324 -2.36 1.01 -19.55
CA ARG A 324 -2.63 -0.40 -19.23
C ARG A 324 -1.45 -1.30 -19.57
N ASP A 325 -0.27 -0.72 -19.74
CA ASP A 325 0.93 -1.46 -20.07
C ASP A 325 1.31 -2.41 -18.93
N LYS A 326 1.70 -3.63 -19.29
CA LYS A 326 2.16 -4.68 -18.38
C LYS A 326 3.67 -4.78 -18.32
N ARG A 327 4.40 -4.12 -19.23
CA ARG A 327 5.86 -4.06 -19.22
C ARG A 327 6.36 -3.43 -17.91
N THR A 328 7.61 -3.70 -17.58
CA THR A 328 8.33 -2.99 -16.51
C THR A 328 9.26 -1.94 -17.11
N ASN A 329 9.76 -1.04 -16.26
CA ASN A 329 10.79 -0.05 -16.55
C ASN A 329 11.59 0.19 -15.26
N MET A 330 12.66 0.99 -15.31
CA MET A 330 13.54 1.16 -14.15
C MET A 330 12.79 1.70 -12.93
N LEU A 331 11.91 2.69 -13.10
CA LEU A 331 11.11 3.24 -11.99
C LEU A 331 10.27 2.16 -11.30
N LEU A 332 9.52 1.38 -12.07
CA LEU A 332 8.66 0.33 -11.54
C LEU A 332 9.48 -0.80 -10.92
N SER A 333 10.64 -1.15 -11.50
CA SER A 333 11.55 -2.16 -10.96
C SER A 333 12.17 -1.73 -9.62
N LEU A 334 12.59 -0.47 -9.47
CA LEU A 334 13.05 0.11 -8.20
C LEU A 334 11.99 -0.04 -7.11
N PHE A 335 10.76 0.35 -7.41
CA PHE A 335 9.65 0.24 -6.45
C PHE A 335 9.20 -1.21 -6.21
N SER A 336 9.29 -2.10 -7.20
CA SER A 336 9.05 -3.53 -7.01
C SER A 336 10.06 -4.15 -6.05
N ASN A 337 11.34 -3.78 -6.17
CA ASN A 337 12.38 -4.22 -5.25
C ASN A 337 12.21 -3.63 -3.85
N LEU A 338 11.78 -2.37 -3.74
CA LEU A 338 11.39 -1.78 -2.46
C LEU A 338 10.22 -2.56 -1.82
N ASP A 339 9.20 -2.90 -2.60
CA ASP A 339 8.00 -3.59 -2.10
C ASP A 339 8.33 -4.98 -1.52
N LYS A 340 9.34 -5.67 -2.04
CA LYS A 340 9.82 -6.95 -1.48
C LYS A 340 10.39 -6.83 -0.06
N LEU A 341 10.80 -5.62 0.34
CA LEU A 341 11.42 -5.35 1.65
C LEU A 341 10.44 -4.81 2.66
N LEU A 342 9.24 -4.38 2.25
CA LEU A 342 8.30 -3.67 3.11
C LEU A 342 6.99 -4.45 3.28
N SER A 343 6.28 -4.17 4.35
CA SER A 343 4.92 -4.66 4.58
C SER A 343 4.11 -3.65 5.39
N PRO A 344 2.78 -3.81 5.52
CA PRO A 344 1.96 -2.84 6.24
C PRO A 344 2.38 -2.56 7.69
N ASP A 345 2.93 -3.57 8.37
CA ASP A 345 3.49 -3.53 9.73
C ASP A 345 4.98 -3.15 9.78
N LYS A 346 5.63 -3.04 8.62
CA LYS A 346 7.07 -2.76 8.44
C LYS A 346 7.29 -1.72 7.35
N PRO A 347 6.79 -0.48 7.54
CA PRO A 347 6.91 0.56 6.54
C PRO A 347 8.32 1.19 6.53
N CYS A 348 8.59 2.01 5.51
CA CYS A 348 9.75 2.89 5.50
C CYS A 348 9.37 4.37 5.74
N HIS A 349 10.33 5.19 6.12
CA HIS A 349 10.17 6.64 6.15
C HIS A 349 10.05 7.22 4.73
N SER A 350 9.35 8.35 4.60
CA SER A 350 9.09 8.97 3.29
C SER A 350 10.33 9.42 2.52
N SER A 351 11.42 9.69 3.24
CA SER A 351 12.71 10.05 2.65
C SER A 351 13.26 8.98 1.73
N LEU A 352 12.96 7.69 1.97
CA LEU A 352 13.48 6.62 1.13
C LEU A 352 12.83 6.60 -0.26
N TRP A 353 11.50 6.65 -0.35
CA TRP A 353 10.84 6.65 -1.66
C TRP A 353 11.05 7.97 -2.41
N VAL A 354 11.18 9.11 -1.71
CA VAL A 354 11.57 10.38 -2.37
C VAL A 354 13.01 10.29 -2.91
N ALA A 355 13.93 9.69 -2.16
CA ALA A 355 15.30 9.43 -2.62
C ALA A 355 15.32 8.57 -3.89
N ILE A 356 14.48 7.53 -3.96
CA ILE A 356 14.33 6.66 -5.15
C ILE A 356 13.78 7.44 -6.35
N LEU A 357 12.78 8.30 -6.15
CA LEU A 357 12.23 9.15 -7.22
C LEU A 357 13.28 10.12 -7.78
N ALA A 358 14.03 10.79 -6.90
CA ALA A 358 15.10 11.70 -7.31
C ALA A 358 16.22 10.96 -8.03
N PHE A 359 16.57 9.77 -7.56
CA PHE A 359 17.57 8.90 -8.18
C PHE A 359 17.17 8.46 -9.59
N HIS A 360 15.96 7.94 -9.74
CA HIS A 360 15.42 7.61 -11.05
C HIS A 360 15.41 8.82 -11.97
N LYS A 361 14.97 9.99 -11.49
CA LYS A 361 14.96 11.21 -12.28
C LYS A 361 16.36 11.60 -12.76
N ALA A 362 17.37 11.56 -11.88
CA ALA A 362 18.74 11.86 -12.24
C ALA A 362 19.28 10.94 -13.35
N LEU A 363 19.00 9.63 -13.27
CA LEU A 363 19.42 8.68 -14.31
C LEU A 363 18.63 8.81 -15.61
N SER A 364 17.33 9.14 -15.53
CA SER A 364 16.50 9.35 -16.71
C SER A 364 16.91 10.60 -17.52
N GLU A 365 17.48 11.62 -16.87
CA GLU A 365 18.03 12.81 -17.54
C GLU A 365 19.43 12.56 -18.09
N GLN A 366 20.24 11.81 -17.34
CA GLN A 366 21.61 11.52 -17.70
C GLN A 366 21.93 10.06 -17.38
N PRO A 367 21.74 9.16 -18.37
CA PRO A 367 22.08 7.75 -18.22
C PRO A 367 23.53 7.56 -17.76
N ARG A 368 23.76 6.52 -16.96
CA ARG A 368 25.07 6.27 -16.35
C ARG A 368 25.56 4.86 -16.60
N ASP A 369 26.88 4.71 -16.55
CA ASP A 369 27.51 3.41 -16.51
C ASP A 369 27.06 2.61 -15.26
N PRO A 370 26.73 1.32 -15.37
CA PRO A 370 26.32 0.48 -14.24
C PRO A 370 27.33 0.43 -13.09
N SER A 371 28.63 0.57 -13.37
CA SER A 371 29.69 0.63 -12.37
C SER A 371 29.67 1.94 -11.57
N VAL A 372 29.32 3.07 -12.21
CA VAL A 372 29.11 4.37 -11.53
C VAL A 372 27.95 4.24 -10.55
N VAL A 373 26.86 3.61 -10.98
CA VAL A 373 25.69 3.45 -10.13
C VAL A 373 25.94 2.46 -8.98
N ALA A 374 26.72 1.40 -9.23
CA ALA A 374 27.16 0.47 -8.20
C ALA A 374 28.07 1.15 -7.16
N ALA A 375 29.10 1.88 -7.62
CA ALA A 375 30.02 2.62 -6.77
C ALA A 375 29.28 3.69 -5.96
N PHE A 376 28.33 4.41 -6.57
CA PHE A 376 27.49 5.37 -5.87
C PHE A 376 26.67 4.73 -4.74
N SER A 377 26.04 3.59 -5.02
CA SER A 377 25.23 2.84 -4.03
C SER A 377 26.10 2.33 -2.87
N LEU A 378 27.28 1.80 -3.17
CA LEU A 378 28.25 1.33 -2.19
C LEU A 378 28.81 2.49 -1.35
N ALA A 379 29.14 3.62 -1.97
CA ALA A 379 29.61 4.81 -1.26
C ALA A 379 28.56 5.33 -0.28
N ILE A 380 27.27 5.31 -0.66
CA ILE A 380 26.17 5.65 0.26
C ILE A 380 26.10 4.65 1.42
N HIS A 381 26.13 3.35 1.11
CA HIS A 381 26.06 2.31 2.13
C HIS A 381 27.21 2.42 3.14
N ASN A 382 28.41 2.73 2.65
CA ASN A 382 29.65 2.82 3.44
C ASN A 382 29.89 4.22 4.03
N GLY A 383 28.90 5.12 4.00
CA GLY A 383 29.00 6.44 4.64
C GLY A 383 30.02 7.38 4.00
N GLY A 384 30.29 7.22 2.71
CA GLY A 384 31.18 8.08 1.92
C GLY A 384 32.59 7.53 1.70
N ASP A 385 32.87 6.26 2.05
CA ASP A 385 34.12 5.61 1.65
C ASP A 385 34.16 5.33 0.14
N MET A 386 34.55 6.36 -0.60
CA MET A 386 34.67 6.33 -2.06
C MET A 386 35.74 5.37 -2.55
N LEU A 387 36.83 5.18 -1.79
CA LEU A 387 37.94 4.33 -2.23
C LEU A 387 37.50 2.87 -2.21
N GLU A 388 36.90 2.43 -1.09
CA GLU A 388 36.36 1.09 -0.96
C GLU A 388 35.24 0.85 -1.98
N ALA A 389 34.30 1.79 -2.12
CA ALA A 389 33.18 1.67 -3.04
C ALA A 389 33.62 1.51 -4.51
N VAL A 390 34.58 2.32 -4.97
CA VAL A 390 35.15 2.23 -6.33
C VAL A 390 35.87 0.90 -6.53
N ASN A 391 36.65 0.45 -5.54
CA ASN A 391 37.38 -0.82 -5.63
C ASN A 391 36.45 -2.03 -5.71
N ILE A 392 35.36 -2.02 -4.93
CA ILE A 392 34.35 -3.09 -4.96
C ILE A 392 33.59 -3.04 -6.28
N ALA A 393 33.13 -1.86 -6.72
CA ALA A 393 32.35 -1.72 -7.94
C ALA A 393 33.08 -2.25 -9.18
N ARG A 394 34.39 -2.00 -9.30
CA ARG A 394 35.23 -2.52 -10.40
C ARG A 394 35.41 -4.04 -10.38
N ARG A 395 35.16 -4.70 -9.24
CA ARG A 395 35.24 -6.16 -9.10
C ARG A 395 33.90 -6.85 -9.37
N ILE A 396 32.83 -6.10 -9.61
CA ILE A 396 31.53 -6.67 -9.92
C ILE A 396 31.59 -7.26 -11.33
N THR A 397 31.56 -8.58 -11.42
CA THR A 397 31.46 -9.33 -12.67
C THR A 397 30.03 -9.71 -13.04
N LYS A 398 29.08 -9.37 -12.17
CA LYS A 398 27.66 -9.69 -12.35
C LYS A 398 27.07 -8.90 -13.51
N LEU A 399 26.26 -9.57 -14.33
CA LEU A 399 25.55 -8.92 -15.43
C LEU A 399 24.51 -7.93 -14.89
N HIS A 400 24.48 -6.74 -15.48
CA HIS A 400 23.46 -5.74 -15.22
C HIS A 400 22.26 -5.95 -16.16
N ASP A 401 21.11 -5.41 -15.77
CA ASP A 401 19.92 -5.43 -16.61
C ASP A 401 20.04 -4.44 -17.77
N VAL A 402 20.29 -4.95 -18.97
CA VAL A 402 20.45 -4.18 -20.21
C VAL A 402 19.14 -3.62 -20.76
N SER A 403 17.99 -3.94 -20.14
CA SER A 403 16.69 -3.46 -20.61
C SER A 403 16.36 -2.01 -20.20
N PHE A 404 17.19 -1.41 -19.33
CA PHE A 404 16.99 -0.05 -18.83
C PHE A 404 17.72 0.98 -19.69
N ASN A 405 16.98 1.94 -20.24
CA ASN A 405 17.52 3.06 -21.03
C ASN A 405 18.36 4.03 -20.18
N GLU A 406 18.19 3.98 -18.87
CA GLU A 406 18.90 4.78 -17.87
C GLU A 406 20.34 4.27 -17.61
N LEU A 407 20.67 3.09 -18.12
CA LEU A 407 22.00 2.49 -18.01
C LEU A 407 22.69 2.52 -19.37
N LEU A 408 23.95 2.97 -19.37
CA LEU A 408 24.81 2.93 -20.55
C LEU A 408 25.46 1.55 -20.70
N GLU A 409 25.98 1.28 -21.90
CA GLU A 409 26.92 0.17 -22.08
C GLU A 409 28.14 0.35 -21.17
N THR A 410 28.61 -0.76 -20.60
CA THR A 410 29.70 -0.73 -19.61
C THR A 410 31.02 -0.31 -20.25
N GLN A 411 31.66 0.71 -19.66
CA GLN A 411 32.95 1.25 -20.02
C GLN A 411 34.00 0.87 -18.97
N ASP A 412 35.24 0.60 -19.40
CA ASP A 412 36.36 0.38 -18.48
C ASP A 412 36.89 1.72 -17.94
N LEU A 413 36.15 2.29 -16.99
CA LEU A 413 36.52 3.54 -16.34
C LEU A 413 37.68 3.31 -15.37
N ASN A 414 38.72 4.13 -15.49
CA ASN A 414 39.78 4.17 -14.49
C ASN A 414 39.22 4.68 -13.12
N PRO A 415 39.88 4.37 -11.99
CA PRO A 415 39.36 4.72 -10.66
C PRO A 415 39.09 6.21 -10.42
N ARG A 416 39.86 7.10 -11.06
CA ARG A 416 39.66 8.55 -10.92
C ARG A 416 38.42 9.00 -11.68
N ALA A 417 38.29 8.59 -12.94
CA ALA A 417 37.11 8.87 -13.77
C ALA A 417 35.84 8.31 -13.13
N LEU A 418 35.88 7.07 -12.62
CA LEU A 418 34.74 6.46 -11.91
C LEU A 418 34.35 7.28 -10.67
N LYS A 419 35.33 7.74 -9.88
CA LYS A 419 35.07 8.60 -8.71
C LYS A 419 34.42 9.92 -9.12
N ASP A 420 34.92 10.57 -10.16
CA ASP A 420 34.41 11.86 -10.64
C ASP A 420 32.97 11.73 -11.14
N GLU A 421 32.66 10.65 -11.88
CA GLU A 421 31.31 10.31 -12.33
C GLU A 421 30.35 10.04 -11.16
N VAL A 422 30.80 9.38 -10.09
CA VAL A 422 29.99 9.16 -8.88
C VAL A 422 29.64 10.48 -8.18
N VAL A 423 30.58 11.42 -8.10
CA VAL A 423 30.33 12.77 -7.57
C VAL A 423 29.40 13.57 -8.49
N ASN A 424 29.53 13.40 -9.80
CA ASN A 424 28.66 14.00 -10.80
C ASN A 424 27.22 13.48 -10.69
N LEU A 425 27.04 12.17 -10.44
CA LEU A 425 25.75 11.56 -10.16
C LEU A 425 25.13 12.13 -8.87
N ALA A 426 25.93 12.29 -7.80
CA ALA A 426 25.46 12.93 -6.56
C ALA A 426 24.97 14.37 -6.79
N THR A 427 25.63 15.09 -7.70
CA THR A 427 25.23 16.46 -8.09
C THR A 427 23.93 16.45 -8.89
N SER A 428 23.81 15.53 -9.85
CA SER A 428 22.60 15.32 -10.66
C SER A 428 21.38 14.98 -9.80
N LEU A 429 21.59 14.19 -8.75
CA LEU A 429 20.58 13.86 -7.74
C LEU A 429 20.08 15.06 -6.95
N LYS A 430 20.99 15.93 -6.49
CA LYS A 430 20.62 17.17 -5.80
C LYS A 430 19.79 18.07 -6.73
N ARG A 431 20.19 18.17 -8.01
CA ARG A 431 19.42 18.90 -9.02
C ARG A 431 18.03 18.29 -9.24
N ALA A 432 17.94 16.97 -9.41
CA ALA A 432 16.67 16.27 -9.57
C ALA A 432 15.72 16.48 -8.38
N LEU A 433 16.26 16.47 -7.16
CA LEU A 433 15.49 16.75 -5.96
C LEU A 433 14.97 18.20 -5.94
N ASN A 434 15.80 19.17 -6.32
CA ASN A 434 15.38 20.57 -6.44
C ASN A 434 14.25 20.72 -7.47
N HIS A 435 14.38 20.06 -8.63
CA HIS A 435 13.34 20.06 -9.68
C HIS A 435 12.01 19.50 -9.17
N MET A 436 12.04 18.45 -8.34
CA MET A 436 10.83 17.87 -7.74
C MET A 436 10.17 18.76 -6.67
N THR A 437 10.86 19.81 -6.21
CA THR A 437 10.36 20.77 -5.22
C THR A 437 10.11 22.16 -5.79
N ASP A 438 10.33 22.35 -7.09
CA ASP A 438 10.15 23.62 -7.78
C ASP A 438 8.81 23.62 -8.53
N GLU A 439 7.92 24.56 -8.18
CA GLU A 439 6.56 24.61 -8.75
C GLU A 439 6.58 24.89 -10.25
N GLN A 440 7.51 25.71 -10.75
CA GLN A 440 7.63 26.02 -12.17
C GLN A 440 8.05 24.77 -12.95
N ILE A 441 9.11 24.08 -12.50
CA ILE A 441 9.61 22.88 -13.18
C ILE A 441 8.56 21.77 -13.16
N VAL A 442 7.85 21.60 -12.04
CA VAL A 442 6.76 20.62 -11.94
C VAL A 442 5.62 20.96 -12.91
N SER A 443 5.25 22.23 -13.01
CA SER A 443 4.21 22.70 -13.94
C SER A 443 4.56 22.45 -15.42
N GLU A 444 5.84 22.58 -15.76
CA GLU A 444 6.36 22.43 -17.12
C GLU A 444 6.61 20.96 -17.49
N ALA A 445 6.67 20.04 -16.51
CA ALA A 445 7.02 18.64 -16.74
C ALA A 445 6.10 17.94 -17.76
N MET A 446 4.82 18.34 -17.82
CA MET A 446 3.84 17.79 -18.76
C MET A 446 3.58 18.69 -19.97
N ALA A 447 4.31 19.80 -20.16
CA ALA A 447 4.07 20.78 -21.22
C ALA A 447 4.15 20.19 -22.64
N GLY A 448 4.96 19.15 -22.84
CA GLY A 448 5.06 18.42 -24.11
C GLY A 448 3.85 17.53 -24.45
N TYR A 449 2.84 17.46 -23.58
CA TYR A 449 1.70 16.53 -23.70
C TYR A 449 0.37 17.29 -23.61
N PRO A 450 -0.16 17.83 -24.71
CA PRO A 450 -1.31 18.75 -24.70
C PRO A 450 -2.60 18.20 -24.09
N GLN A 451 -2.75 16.87 -24.03
CA GLN A 451 -3.92 16.19 -23.44
C GLN A 451 -3.76 15.93 -21.94
N ALA A 452 -2.58 16.19 -21.36
CA ALA A 452 -2.32 16.01 -19.95
C ALA A 452 -2.94 17.18 -19.15
N PRO A 453 -3.44 16.92 -17.94
CA PRO A 453 -3.88 17.98 -17.06
C PRO A 453 -2.68 18.83 -16.61
N TYR A 454 -2.90 20.13 -16.43
CA TYR A 454 -1.93 21.00 -15.78
C TYR A 454 -1.86 20.69 -14.28
N SER A 455 -0.64 20.64 -13.74
CA SER A 455 -0.42 20.57 -12.29
C SER A 455 0.94 21.15 -11.91
N ASP A 456 0.92 22.12 -11.01
CA ASP A 456 2.09 22.71 -10.33
C ASP A 456 2.25 22.14 -8.91
N LEU A 457 1.63 20.98 -8.63
CA LEU A 457 1.53 20.44 -7.27
C LEU A 457 2.90 19.98 -6.75
N VAL A 458 3.51 20.80 -5.92
CA VAL A 458 4.63 20.41 -5.05
C VAL A 458 4.10 20.09 -3.66
N PHE A 459 4.07 18.81 -3.31
CA PHE A 459 3.64 18.34 -1.98
C PHE A 459 4.78 17.82 -1.09
N ILE A 460 6.01 17.73 -1.61
CA ILE A 460 7.21 17.34 -0.85
C ILE A 460 7.65 18.54 0.00
N PRO A 461 7.58 18.48 1.34
CA PRO A 461 7.97 19.61 2.17
C PRO A 461 9.48 19.84 2.12
N TRP A 462 9.90 21.10 2.25
CA TRP A 462 11.32 21.48 2.27
C TRP A 462 12.15 20.67 3.30
N GLY A 463 11.62 20.48 4.51
CA GLY A 463 12.29 19.68 5.55
C GLY A 463 12.50 18.21 5.16
N LEU A 464 11.58 17.64 4.36
CA LEU A 464 11.76 16.30 3.81
C LEU A 464 12.83 16.28 2.71
N SER A 465 12.84 17.29 1.83
CA SER A 465 13.88 17.45 0.81
C SER A 465 15.28 17.57 1.42
N LEU A 466 15.45 18.36 2.49
CA LEU A 466 16.71 18.43 3.23
C LEU A 466 17.12 17.08 3.83
N ARG A 467 16.17 16.31 4.36
CA ARG A 467 16.44 14.96 4.89
C ARG A 467 16.90 14.00 3.77
N VAL A 468 16.28 14.07 2.60
CA VAL A 468 16.69 13.28 1.42
C VAL A 468 18.09 13.68 0.95
N SER A 469 18.40 14.97 0.93
CA SER A 469 19.74 15.47 0.57
C SER A 469 20.84 14.90 1.47
N ARG A 470 20.56 14.70 2.77
CA ARG A 470 21.49 14.06 3.72
C ARG A 470 21.75 12.58 3.45
N VAL A 471 20.84 11.88 2.76
CA VAL A 471 21.07 10.49 2.34
C VAL A 471 22.31 10.42 1.43
N PHE A 472 22.48 11.42 0.57
CA PHE A 472 23.51 11.47 -0.47
C PHE A 472 24.74 12.34 -0.13
N SER A 473 24.67 13.16 0.92
CA SER A 473 25.71 14.15 1.23
C SER A 473 27.09 13.53 1.49
N CYS A 474 27.15 12.31 2.03
CA CYS A 474 28.41 11.60 2.30
C CYS A 474 29.26 11.36 1.03
N VAL A 475 28.63 11.27 -0.14
CA VAL A 475 29.34 11.09 -1.43
C VAL A 475 30.11 12.35 -1.81
N THR A 476 29.57 13.54 -1.50
CA THR A 476 30.21 14.82 -1.83
C THR A 476 31.10 15.36 -0.71
N SER A 477 30.78 15.08 0.55
CA SER A 477 31.46 15.65 1.72
C SER A 477 32.60 14.79 2.26
N GLY A 478 32.81 13.60 1.69
CA GLY A 478 33.77 12.62 2.18
C GLY A 478 33.23 11.74 3.30
N ALA A 479 34.01 10.72 3.68
CA ALA A 479 33.62 9.73 4.68
C ALA A 479 33.25 10.38 6.02
N GLU A 480 32.06 10.06 6.54
CA GLU A 480 31.59 10.55 7.82
C GLU A 480 32.38 9.91 8.96
N ARG A 481 33.02 10.72 9.81
CA ARG A 481 33.86 10.22 10.93
C ARG A 481 33.00 9.37 11.88
N GLY A 482 33.42 8.14 12.12
CA GLY A 482 32.75 7.20 13.03
C GLY A 482 31.49 6.55 12.46
N PHE A 483 31.19 6.74 11.17
CA PHE A 483 30.10 6.01 10.52
C PHE A 483 30.48 4.53 10.42
N VAL A 484 29.62 3.68 10.99
CA VAL A 484 29.75 2.22 10.87
C VAL A 484 28.66 1.75 9.91
N PRO A 485 29.02 1.23 8.72
CA PRO A 485 28.06 0.66 7.80
C PRO A 485 27.32 -0.48 8.46
N LYS A 486 26.01 -0.58 8.19
CA LYS A 486 25.20 -1.66 8.74
C LYS A 486 25.71 -3.01 8.23
N GLN A 487 26.07 -3.89 9.16
CA GLN A 487 26.51 -5.25 8.85
C GLN A 487 25.31 -6.22 8.85
N GLY A 488 25.22 -7.07 7.83
CA GLY A 488 24.21 -8.12 7.71
C GLY A 488 22.93 -7.72 6.96
N SER A 489 22.02 -8.69 6.78
CA SER A 489 20.82 -8.58 5.93
C SER A 489 19.54 -8.20 6.69
N LYS A 490 19.58 -8.14 8.02
CA LYS A 490 18.41 -7.91 8.87
C LYS A 490 18.07 -6.42 8.89
N ILE A 491 16.86 -6.07 8.47
CA ILE A 491 16.35 -4.69 8.46
C ILE A 491 15.87 -4.30 9.86
N ASP A 492 16.25 -3.10 10.30
CA ASP A 492 15.72 -2.47 11.51
C ASP A 492 14.56 -1.56 11.11
N TYR A 493 13.34 -2.12 11.16
CA TYR A 493 12.14 -1.43 10.68
C TYR A 493 11.72 -0.25 11.55
N GLU A 494 12.06 -0.24 12.84
CA GLU A 494 11.80 0.92 13.71
C GLU A 494 12.67 2.09 13.27
N SER A 495 13.96 1.83 13.10
CA SER A 495 14.94 2.80 12.60
C SER A 495 14.59 3.29 11.17
N LEU A 496 14.17 2.37 10.30
CA LEU A 496 13.75 2.69 8.94
C LEU A 496 12.49 3.55 8.89
N ALA A 497 11.49 3.27 9.73
CA ALA A 497 10.24 4.01 9.79
C ALA A 497 10.45 5.44 10.34
N LEU A 498 11.41 5.63 11.26
CA LEU A 498 11.82 6.94 11.77
C LEU A 498 12.68 7.74 10.78
N GLY A 499 13.24 7.07 9.77
CA GLY A 499 14.07 7.68 8.73
C GLY A 499 15.51 7.91 9.18
N ASN A 500 16.03 7.05 10.06
CA ASN A 500 17.41 7.09 10.50
C ASN A 500 18.35 6.83 9.32
N LEU A 501 19.35 7.71 9.17
CA LEU A 501 20.21 7.75 7.99
C LEU A 501 20.92 6.42 7.66
N PRO A 502 21.56 5.71 8.61
CA PRO A 502 22.25 4.46 8.29
C PRO A 502 21.32 3.41 7.68
N GLU A 503 20.10 3.28 8.22
CA GLU A 503 19.12 2.32 7.75
C GLU A 503 18.55 2.72 6.38
N VAL A 504 18.20 4.01 6.21
CA VAL A 504 17.72 4.53 4.92
C VAL A 504 18.76 4.35 3.83
N ARG A 505 20.03 4.66 4.11
CA ARG A 505 21.16 4.48 3.17
C ARG A 505 21.35 3.01 2.81
N HIS A 506 21.31 2.11 3.79
CA HIS A 506 21.42 0.67 3.57
C HIS A 506 20.31 0.13 2.67
N ILE A 507 19.04 0.47 2.95
CA ILE A 507 17.90 0.01 2.14
C ILE A 507 17.92 0.64 0.75
N PHE A 508 18.23 1.93 0.64
CA PHE A 508 18.39 2.59 -0.65
C PHE A 508 19.43 1.88 -1.53
N ALA A 509 20.64 1.65 -1.00
CA ALA A 509 21.71 0.98 -1.73
C ALA A 509 21.31 -0.43 -2.16
N ARG A 510 20.65 -1.19 -1.28
CA ARG A 510 20.15 -2.52 -1.59
C ARG A 510 19.10 -2.51 -2.71
N VAL A 511 18.11 -1.61 -2.66
CA VAL A 511 17.07 -1.50 -3.69
C VAL A 511 17.68 -1.15 -5.05
N VAL A 512 18.62 -0.21 -5.09
CA VAL A 512 19.30 0.17 -6.33
C VAL A 512 20.12 -1.01 -6.88
N PHE A 513 20.90 -1.67 -6.02
CA PHE A 513 21.74 -2.79 -6.42
C PHE A 513 20.92 -3.99 -6.94
N ASP A 514 19.86 -4.37 -6.23
CA ASP A 514 18.95 -5.46 -6.62
C ASP A 514 18.16 -5.14 -7.90
N THR A 515 18.05 -3.85 -8.25
CA THR A 515 17.44 -3.41 -9.52
C THR A 515 18.39 -3.52 -10.68
N ILE A 516 19.62 -3.04 -10.53
CA ILE A 516 20.60 -3.01 -11.61
C ILE A 516 21.19 -4.40 -11.86
N TYR A 517 21.44 -5.15 -10.80
CA TYR A 517 22.01 -6.49 -10.84
C TYR A 517 21.01 -7.49 -10.23
N PRO A 518 19.91 -7.83 -10.93
CA PRO A 518 18.93 -8.78 -10.41
C PRO A 518 19.54 -10.19 -10.27
N LEU A 519 19.05 -10.98 -9.32
CA LEU A 519 19.55 -12.34 -9.06
C LEU A 519 19.21 -13.34 -10.18
N SER A 520 18.15 -13.08 -10.96
CA SER A 520 17.68 -13.96 -12.04
C SER A 520 18.64 -14.04 -13.22
N LEU A 521 19.31 -12.94 -13.57
CA LEU A 521 20.25 -12.89 -14.72
C LEU A 521 21.47 -13.82 -14.56
N ASN A 522 21.77 -14.28 -13.35
CA ASN A 522 22.87 -15.22 -13.10
C ASN A 522 22.44 -16.69 -13.20
N ARG A 523 21.14 -17.01 -13.28
CA ARG A 523 20.65 -18.41 -13.31
C ARG A 523 20.63 -18.99 -14.72
N ASP A 524 20.50 -18.17 -15.75
CA ASP A 524 20.39 -18.62 -17.14
C ASP A 524 21.74 -19.07 -17.76
N ASN A 525 22.85 -18.98 -17.01
CA ASN A 525 24.20 -19.39 -17.46
C ASN A 525 24.71 -20.72 -16.84
N PHE A 526 23.84 -21.48 -16.16
CA PHE A 526 24.19 -22.81 -15.63
C PHE A 526 23.34 -23.96 -16.21
N GLU A 527 22.51 -23.68 -17.21
CA GLU A 527 21.80 -24.70 -18.01
C GLU A 527 22.21 -24.60 -19.48
N THR A 528 23.46 -24.98 -19.78
CA THR A 528 23.90 -25.39 -21.13
C THR A 528 24.79 -26.60 -21.03
#